data_AF-A0A7Z7MYP3-F1
#
_entry.id   AF-A0A7Z7MYP3-F1
#
_cell.length_a   1.000
_cell.length_b   1.000
_cell.length_c   1.000
_cell.angle_alpha   90.00
_cell.angle_beta   90.00
_cell.angle_gamma   90.00
#
_symmetry.space_group_name_H-M   'P 1'
#
loop_
_entity.id
_entity.type
_entity.pdbx_description
1 polymer ?
#
loop_
_entity_poly.entity_id
_entity_poly.type
_entity_poly.pdbx_seq_one_letter_code
_entity_poly.pdbx_strand_id
1 'polypeptide(L)'
;MEMGLFISALAIVYLIPGPDMLLVLHTSSSQGRGHGLATALGLGISRGLHVALAGLGLAALFTAAPWLFDVVRYLGAAYLVWVGVQLIRSRHSSDSSHHQASLNGSYYLAWRRGLLTNLLNPKSLLFCSVLLPQFIHAQQGAVALQFTLLGAVLVGVGLLYDVLYACLGAQMQRWFASQHKRQIFQRWVFGTLLIGFALRLAA
;
A
#
# COMPACT_ATOMS: atom_id res chain seq x y z
N MET A 1 14.90 9.09 -22.27
CA MET A 1 13.90 8.64 -21.26
C MET A 1 12.78 9.67 -21.18
N GLU A 2 11.56 9.27 -21.52
CA GLU A 2 10.36 10.12 -21.44
C GLU A 2 9.88 10.26 -19.97
N MET A 3 10.61 11.03 -19.16
CA MET A 3 10.36 11.15 -17.71
C MET A 3 8.97 11.74 -17.41
N GLY A 4 8.49 12.66 -18.24
CA GLY A 4 7.15 13.24 -18.10
C GLY A 4 6.05 12.19 -18.20
N LEU A 5 6.10 11.35 -19.25
CA LEU A 5 5.14 10.26 -19.44
C LEU A 5 5.20 9.24 -18.29
N PHE A 6 6.39 8.91 -17.81
CA PHE A 6 6.56 8.01 -16.67
C PHE A 6 5.88 8.56 -15.41
N ILE A 7 6.15 9.82 -15.06
CA ILE A 7 5.54 10.48 -13.88
C ILE A 7 4.01 10.57 -14.04
N SER A 8 3.51 10.87 -15.24
CA SER A 8 2.06 10.89 -15.51
C SER A 8 1.42 9.51 -15.31
N ALA A 9 2.05 8.44 -15.81
CA ALA A 9 1.58 7.08 -15.61
C ALA A 9 1.56 6.70 -14.11
N LEU A 10 2.62 7.06 -13.36
CA LEU A 10 2.66 6.86 -11.91
C LEU A 10 1.52 7.60 -11.21
N ALA A 11 1.28 8.87 -11.55
CA ALA A 11 0.23 9.67 -10.94
C ALA A 11 -1.16 9.04 -11.12
N ILE A 12 -1.49 8.61 -12.35
CA ILE A 12 -2.75 7.93 -12.64
C ILE A 12 -2.89 6.67 -11.79
N VAL A 13 -1.84 5.84 -11.74
CA VAL A 13 -1.89 4.57 -11.01
C VAL A 13 -2.05 4.76 -9.50
N TYR A 14 -1.35 5.75 -8.92
CA TYR A 14 -1.45 6.04 -7.49
C TYR A 14 -2.79 6.69 -7.10
N LEU A 15 -3.46 7.37 -8.02
CA LEU A 15 -4.83 7.90 -7.82
C LEU A 15 -5.90 6.80 -7.81
N ILE A 16 -5.67 5.67 -8.49
CA ILE A 16 -6.64 4.57 -8.54
C ILE A 16 -6.71 3.91 -7.16
N PRO A 17 -7.90 3.89 -6.51
CA PRO A 17 -8.03 3.32 -5.18
C PRO A 17 -7.61 1.85 -5.19
N GLY A 18 -6.78 1.50 -4.21
CA GLY A 18 -6.26 0.15 -4.01
C GLY A 18 -6.02 -0.14 -2.54
N PRO A 19 -5.58 -1.37 -2.20
CA PRO A 19 -5.40 -1.80 -0.83
C PRO A 19 -4.46 -0.88 -0.02
N ASP A 20 -3.34 -0.48 -0.63
CA ASP A 20 -2.32 0.38 -0.02
C ASP A 20 -2.90 1.74 0.41
N MET A 21 -3.62 2.41 -0.50
CA MET A 21 -4.27 3.70 -0.25
C MET A 21 -5.30 3.57 0.88
N LEU A 22 -6.15 2.54 0.84
CA LEU A 22 -7.18 2.30 1.85
C LEU A 22 -6.56 2.04 3.23
N LEU A 23 -5.46 1.27 3.28
CA LEU A 23 -4.76 0.97 4.51
C LEU A 23 -4.16 2.23 5.14
N VAL A 24 -3.49 3.08 4.36
CA VAL A 24 -2.90 4.33 4.87
C VAL A 24 -3.99 5.29 5.34
N LEU A 25 -5.04 5.48 4.54
CA LEU A 25 -6.17 6.33 4.90
C LEU A 25 -6.82 5.85 6.19
N HIS A 26 -7.16 4.57 6.27
CA HIS A 26 -7.76 4.00 7.47
C HIS A 26 -6.83 4.13 8.68
N THR A 27 -5.56 3.74 8.54
CA THR A 27 -4.59 3.79 9.65
C THR A 27 -4.42 5.21 10.16
N SER A 28 -4.30 6.18 9.26
CA SER A 28 -4.15 7.58 9.65
C SER A 28 -5.41 8.19 10.26
N SER A 29 -6.58 7.84 9.74
CA SER A 29 -7.86 8.34 10.26
C SER A 29 -8.32 7.67 11.56
N SER A 30 -7.82 6.46 11.85
CA SER A 30 -8.13 5.74 13.09
C SER A 30 -7.10 5.94 14.20
N GLN A 31 -5.81 6.02 13.86
CA GLN A 31 -4.69 6.05 14.81
C GLN A 31 -3.86 7.34 14.73
N GLY A 32 -4.13 8.20 13.75
CA GLY A 32 -3.46 9.48 13.57
C GLY A 32 -2.33 9.48 12.55
N ARG A 33 -1.87 10.69 12.22
CA ARG A 33 -0.90 10.94 11.14
C ARG A 33 0.37 10.10 11.28
N GLY A 34 0.90 9.96 12.49
CA GLY A 34 2.15 9.21 12.74
C GLY A 34 2.06 7.76 12.27
N HIS A 35 0.96 7.06 12.58
CA HIS A 35 0.74 5.68 12.15
C HIS A 35 0.50 5.57 10.64
N GLY A 36 -0.16 6.57 10.06
CA GLY A 36 -0.28 6.71 8.61
C GLY A 36 1.09 6.81 7.92
N LEU A 37 1.98 7.66 8.45
CA LEU A 37 3.34 7.82 7.94
C LEU A 37 4.20 6.55 8.14
N ALA A 38 4.08 5.89 9.29
CA ALA A 38 4.77 4.62 9.51
C ALA A 38 4.32 3.55 8.49
N THR A 39 3.01 3.48 8.20
CA THR A 39 2.45 2.61 7.15
C THR A 39 3.01 2.99 5.76
N ALA A 40 3.03 4.27 5.42
CA ALA A 40 3.61 4.79 4.17
C ALA A 40 5.08 4.39 4.00
N LEU A 41 5.89 4.48 5.06
CA LEU A 41 7.27 4.02 5.03
C LEU A 41 7.39 2.51 4.77
N GLY A 42 6.51 1.71 5.37
CA GLY A 42 6.43 0.27 5.09
C GLY A 42 6.13 -0.02 3.63
N LEU A 43 5.15 0.70 3.06
CA LEU A 43 4.82 0.62 1.64
C LEU A 43 6.00 1.03 0.75
N GLY A 44 6.70 2.12 1.08
CA GLY A 44 7.87 2.59 0.33
C GLY A 44 9.00 1.56 0.28
N ILE A 45 9.33 0.93 1.42
CA ILE A 45 10.35 -0.13 1.48
C ILE A 45 9.92 -1.33 0.64
N SER A 46 8.67 -1.77 0.75
CA SER A 46 8.14 -2.87 -0.07
C SER A 46 8.21 -2.57 -1.57
N ARG A 47 7.87 -1.34 -1.99
CA ARG A 47 8.01 -0.94 -3.40
C ARG A 47 9.46 -0.95 -3.86
N GLY A 48 10.40 -0.52 -3.01
CA GLY A 48 11.83 -0.66 -3.29
C GLY A 48 12.26 -2.11 -3.48
N LEU A 49 11.74 -3.04 -2.68
CA LEU A 49 11.96 -4.47 -2.85
C LEU A 49 11.36 -4.99 -4.17
N HIS A 50 10.16 -4.55 -4.55
CA HIS A 50 9.55 -4.91 -5.84
C HIS A 50 10.35 -4.40 -7.03
N VAL A 51 10.86 -3.16 -6.97
CA VAL A 51 11.79 -2.61 -7.96
C VAL A 51 13.02 -3.50 -8.07
N ALA A 52 13.65 -3.85 -6.94
CA ALA A 52 14.82 -4.73 -6.95
C ALA A 52 14.51 -6.11 -7.57
N LEU A 53 13.40 -6.74 -7.19
CA LEU A 53 12.97 -8.01 -7.77
C LEU A 53 12.69 -7.89 -9.28
N ALA A 54 12.04 -6.82 -9.72
CA ALA A 54 11.79 -6.56 -11.13
C ALA A 54 13.10 -6.43 -11.93
N GLY A 55 14.11 -5.76 -11.35
CA GLY A 55 15.45 -5.64 -11.95
C GLY A 55 16.20 -6.98 -12.03
N LEU A 56 15.93 -7.89 -11.09
CA LEU A 56 16.47 -9.25 -11.09
C LEU A 56 15.71 -10.23 -12.00
N GLY A 57 14.71 -9.75 -12.76
CA GLY A 57 13.99 -10.57 -13.73
C GLY A 57 12.76 -11.29 -13.18
N LEU A 58 12.10 -10.74 -12.16
CA LEU A 58 10.85 -11.31 -11.62
C LEU A 58 9.78 -11.55 -12.71
N ALA A 59 9.72 -10.70 -13.74
CA ALA A 59 8.84 -10.92 -14.89
C ALA A 59 9.15 -12.23 -15.63
N ALA A 60 10.43 -12.54 -15.83
CA ALA A 60 10.87 -13.80 -16.44
C ALA A 60 10.59 -14.99 -15.50
N LEU A 61 10.72 -14.81 -14.19
CA LEU A 61 10.38 -15.85 -13.20
C LEU A 61 8.91 -16.22 -13.26
N PHE A 62 7.99 -15.25 -13.34
CA PHE A 62 6.56 -15.57 -13.45
C PHE A 62 6.17 -16.19 -14.80
N THR A 63 6.90 -15.87 -15.88
CA THR A 63 6.73 -16.58 -17.15
C THR A 63 7.20 -18.03 -17.06
N ALA A 64 8.31 -18.29 -16.34
CA ALA A 64 8.87 -19.64 -16.16
C ALA A 64 8.09 -20.48 -15.12
N ALA A 65 7.56 -19.84 -14.08
CA ALA A 65 6.82 -20.46 -12.99
C ALA A 65 5.52 -19.69 -12.69
N PRO A 66 4.48 -19.83 -13.54
CA PRO A 66 3.22 -19.11 -13.38
C PRO A 66 2.53 -19.36 -12.03
N TRP A 67 2.70 -20.55 -11.45
CA TRP A 67 2.12 -20.92 -10.15
C TRP A 67 2.62 -20.02 -9.00
N LEU A 68 3.81 -19.42 -9.10
CA LEU A 68 4.34 -18.54 -8.07
C LEU A 68 3.51 -17.25 -7.95
N PHE A 69 2.98 -16.77 -9.09
CA PHE A 69 2.04 -15.66 -9.10
C PHE A 69 0.75 -16.01 -8.35
N ASP A 70 0.20 -17.20 -8.58
CA ASP A 70 -1.00 -17.67 -7.86
C ASP A 70 -0.75 -17.79 -6.35
N VAL A 71 0.41 -18.29 -5.93
CA VAL A 71 0.79 -18.35 -4.51
C VAL A 71 0.77 -16.97 -3.88
N VAL A 72 1.43 -15.99 -4.51
CA VAL A 72 1.44 -14.60 -4.00
C VAL A 72 0.04 -14.01 -4.00
N ARG A 73 -0.75 -14.25 -5.06
CA ARG A 73 -2.12 -13.78 -5.22
C ARG A 73 -3.02 -14.28 -4.09
N TYR A 74 -2.98 -15.59 -3.80
CA TYR A 74 -3.78 -16.18 -2.73
C TYR A 74 -3.31 -15.77 -1.34
N LEU A 75 -2.00 -15.68 -1.10
CA LEU A 75 -1.47 -15.17 0.17
C LEU A 75 -1.89 -13.71 0.41
N GLY A 76 -1.82 -12.88 -0.63
CA GLY A 76 -2.29 -11.50 -0.60
C GLY A 76 -3.78 -11.40 -0.32
N ALA A 77 -4.59 -12.21 -1.00
CA ALA A 77 -6.04 -12.24 -0.76
C ALA A 77 -6.36 -12.66 0.68
N ALA A 78 -5.76 -13.75 1.18
CA ALA A 78 -5.95 -14.20 2.55
C ALA A 78 -5.53 -13.13 3.58
N TYR A 79 -4.40 -12.46 3.33
CA TYR A 79 -3.91 -11.38 4.19
C TYR A 79 -4.85 -10.17 4.18
N LEU A 80 -5.35 -9.74 3.02
CA LEU A 80 -6.30 -8.63 2.90
C LEU A 80 -7.64 -8.94 3.56
N VAL A 81 -8.16 -10.18 3.44
CA VAL A 81 -9.34 -10.62 4.19
C VAL A 81 -9.07 -10.52 5.68
N TRP A 82 -7.92 -11.01 6.16
CA TRP A 82 -7.55 -10.93 7.56
C TRP A 82 -7.46 -9.48 8.07
N VAL A 83 -6.85 -8.58 7.30
CA VAL A 83 -6.81 -7.14 7.61
C VAL A 83 -8.21 -6.54 7.62
N GLY A 84 -9.01 -6.79 6.59
CA GLY A 84 -10.40 -6.32 6.47
C GLY A 84 -11.29 -6.76 7.64
N VAL A 85 -11.17 -8.03 8.04
CA VAL A 85 -11.88 -8.59 9.20
C VAL A 85 -11.39 -7.96 10.50
N GLN A 86 -10.08 -7.74 10.67
CA GLN A 86 -9.57 -7.03 11.87
C GLN A 86 -10.11 -5.60 11.97
N LEU A 87 -10.25 -4.90 10.84
CA LEU A 87 -10.80 -3.55 10.80
C LEU A 87 -12.24 -3.52 11.31
N ILE A 88 -13.08 -4.44 10.80
CA ILE A 88 -14.49 -4.57 11.19
C ILE A 88 -14.62 -5.03 12.65
N ARG A 89 -13.79 -5.98 13.09
CA ARG A 89 -13.84 -6.56 14.46
C ARG A 89 -13.17 -5.70 15.52
N SER A 90 -12.46 -4.63 15.15
CA SER A 90 -11.83 -3.74 16.13
C SER A 90 -12.89 -3.14 17.05
N ARG A 91 -12.91 -3.56 18.31
CA ARG A 91 -13.81 -3.01 19.34
C ARG A 91 -13.30 -1.64 19.74
N HIS A 92 -14.21 -0.68 19.87
CA HIS A 92 -13.90 0.56 20.57
C HIS A 92 -13.90 0.20 22.06
N SER A 93 -12.75 0.33 22.73
CA SER A 93 -12.76 0.39 24.19
C SER A 93 -13.47 1.68 24.55
N SER A 94 -14.76 1.58 24.82
CA SER A 94 -15.56 2.61 25.43
C SER A 94 -15.13 2.74 26.89
N ASP A 95 -14.04 3.45 27.13
CA ASP A 95 -13.84 4.06 28.44
C ASP A 95 -13.25 5.45 28.29
N SER A 96 -14.08 6.41 28.66
CA SER A 96 -13.86 7.83 28.61
C SER A 96 -13.20 8.29 29.89
N SER A 97 -11.87 8.35 29.92
CA SER A 97 -11.11 9.15 30.89
C SER A 97 -9.62 9.11 30.53
N HIS A 98 -9.06 10.24 30.07
CA HIS A 98 -7.64 10.67 30.23
C HIS A 98 -6.50 9.63 30.38
N HIS A 99 -6.58 8.48 29.74
CA HIS A 99 -5.49 7.52 29.55
C HIS A 99 -5.46 7.17 28.07
N GLN A 100 -4.57 7.86 27.37
CA GLN A 100 -4.26 7.74 25.95
C GLN A 100 -3.52 6.41 25.64
N ALA A 101 -3.92 5.32 26.31
CA ALA A 101 -3.27 4.03 26.31
C ALA A 101 -4.30 2.91 26.47
N SER A 102 -5.17 2.73 25.47
CA SER A 102 -5.74 1.41 25.23
C SER A 102 -5.45 1.02 23.78
N LEU A 103 -4.52 0.06 23.66
CA LEU A 103 -3.91 -0.48 22.44
C LEU A 103 -2.86 0.40 21.75
N ASN A 104 -1.67 0.38 22.34
CA ASN A 104 -0.34 0.47 21.71
C ASN A 104 -0.29 0.08 20.22
N GLY A 105 -0.74 0.95 19.32
CA GLY A 105 -0.45 0.81 17.89
C GLY A 105 1.03 1.10 17.72
N SER A 106 1.90 0.10 17.87
CA SER A 106 3.33 0.32 17.64
C SER A 106 3.51 0.86 16.22
N TYR A 107 4.28 1.94 16.04
CA TYR A 107 4.65 2.41 14.70
C TYR A 107 5.26 1.27 13.88
N TYR A 108 5.96 0.35 14.54
CA TYR A 108 6.45 -0.88 13.94
C TYR A 108 5.33 -1.77 13.38
N LEU A 109 4.19 -1.93 14.07
CA LEU A 109 3.09 -2.74 13.57
C LEU A 109 2.39 -2.07 12.37
N ALA A 110 2.24 -0.74 12.40
CA ALA A 110 1.70 0.04 11.28
C ALA A 110 2.62 -0.06 10.05
N TRP A 111 3.92 0.13 10.27
CA TRP A 111 4.96 -0.09 9.27
C TRP A 111 4.92 -1.51 8.71
N ARG A 112 4.89 -2.54 9.57
CA ARG A 112 4.85 -3.94 9.15
C ARG A 112 3.58 -4.27 8.36
N ARG A 113 2.44 -3.68 8.72
CA ARG A 113 1.19 -3.80 7.94
C ARG A 113 1.35 -3.19 6.56
N GLY A 114 1.91 -1.99 6.45
CA GLY A 114 2.23 -1.37 5.16
C GLY A 114 3.15 -2.27 4.32
N LEU A 115 4.27 -2.69 4.89
CA LEU A 115 5.24 -3.57 4.25
C LEU A 115 4.59 -4.86 3.72
N LEU A 116 3.90 -5.61 4.58
CA LEU A 116 3.29 -6.88 4.20
C LEU A 116 2.14 -6.73 3.21
N THR A 117 1.31 -5.68 3.37
CA THR A 117 0.19 -5.42 2.45
C THR A 117 0.70 -5.22 1.04
N ASN A 118 1.70 -4.35 0.85
CA ASN A 118 2.25 -4.10 -0.47
C ASN A 118 3.07 -5.29 -0.97
N LEU A 119 3.86 -5.96 -0.12
CA LEU A 119 4.71 -7.08 -0.55
C LEU A 119 3.89 -8.22 -1.12
N LEU A 120 2.73 -8.50 -0.50
CA LEU A 120 1.76 -9.49 -0.92
C LEU A 120 0.74 -8.95 -1.94
N ASN A 121 0.89 -7.71 -2.41
CA ASN A 121 -0.01 -7.12 -3.39
C ASN A 121 0.48 -7.45 -4.81
N PRO A 122 -0.12 -8.42 -5.53
CA PRO A 122 0.32 -8.79 -6.86
C PRO A 122 0.14 -7.65 -7.86
N LYS A 123 -0.76 -6.68 -7.61
CA LYS A 123 -0.87 -5.46 -8.42
C LYS A 123 0.44 -4.66 -8.37
N SER A 124 1.01 -4.46 -7.18
CA SER A 124 2.26 -3.71 -7.00
C SER A 124 3.46 -4.42 -7.61
N LEU A 125 3.53 -5.74 -7.45
CA LEU A 125 4.57 -6.59 -8.05
C LEU A 125 4.55 -6.53 -9.58
N LEU A 126 3.38 -6.78 -10.18
CA LEU A 126 3.22 -6.74 -11.64
C LEU A 126 3.46 -5.35 -12.19
N PHE A 127 2.97 -4.32 -11.48
CA PHE A 127 3.18 -2.94 -11.88
C PHE A 127 4.67 -2.61 -12.01
N CYS A 128 5.48 -2.92 -11.01
CA CYS A 128 6.93 -2.68 -11.11
C CYS A 128 7.56 -3.53 -12.24
N SER A 129 7.19 -4.80 -12.32
CA SER A 129 7.76 -5.76 -13.27
C SER A 129 7.44 -5.45 -14.74
N VAL A 130 6.28 -4.83 -15.00
CA VAL A 130 5.83 -4.50 -16.36
C VAL A 130 6.14 -3.05 -16.71
N LEU A 131 5.93 -2.10 -15.79
CA LEU A 131 6.12 -0.68 -16.08
C LEU A 131 7.60 -0.33 -16.22
N LEU A 132 8.47 -0.73 -15.28
CA LEU A 132 9.87 -0.29 -15.27
C LEU A 132 10.61 -0.63 -16.58
N PRO A 133 10.53 -1.86 -17.11
CA PRO A 133 11.23 -2.21 -18.36
C PRO A 133 10.76 -1.41 -19.58
N GLN A 134 9.50 -0.97 -19.61
CA GLN A 134 8.94 -0.23 -20.75
C GLN A 134 9.57 1.14 -20.97
N PHE A 135 10.15 1.74 -19.92
CA PHE A 135 10.78 3.06 -20.00
C PHE A 135 12.30 3.02 -20.17
N ILE A 136 12.88 1.81 -20.18
CA ILE A 136 14.33 1.61 -20.31
C ILE A 136 14.72 1.50 -21.78
N HIS A 137 15.74 2.25 -22.16
CA HIS A 137 16.28 2.26 -23.51
C HIS A 137 17.69 1.67 -23.49
N ALA A 138 17.82 0.39 -23.86
CA ALA A 138 19.09 -0.35 -23.79
C ALA A 138 20.22 0.27 -24.63
N GLN A 139 19.87 1.04 -25.66
CA GLN A 139 20.82 1.69 -26.57
C GLN A 139 21.32 3.06 -26.06
N GLN A 140 20.74 3.59 -24.98
CA GLN A 140 20.98 4.97 -24.51
C GLN A 140 21.81 5.03 -23.20
N GLY A 141 22.55 3.96 -22.86
CA GLY A 141 23.47 3.93 -21.73
C GLY A 141 23.25 2.74 -20.79
N ALA A 142 23.79 2.85 -19.57
CA ALA A 142 23.75 1.76 -18.60
C ALA A 142 22.32 1.46 -18.12
N VAL A 143 21.80 0.29 -18.51
CA VAL A 143 20.47 -0.22 -18.14
C VAL A 143 20.24 -0.20 -16.63
N ALA A 144 21.23 -0.65 -15.85
CA ALA A 144 21.15 -0.67 -14.38
C ALA A 144 20.95 0.73 -13.78
N LEU A 145 21.60 1.75 -14.33
CA LEU A 145 21.45 3.13 -13.86
C LEU A 145 20.05 3.67 -14.20
N GLN A 146 19.56 3.44 -15.43
CA GLN A 146 18.20 3.83 -15.83
C GLN A 146 17.15 3.14 -14.96
N PHE A 147 17.31 1.83 -14.70
CA PHE A 147 16.43 1.05 -13.86
C PHE A 147 16.41 1.60 -12.42
N THR A 148 17.59 1.88 -11.86
CA THR A 148 17.73 2.42 -10.49
C THR A 148 17.08 3.80 -10.37
N LEU A 149 17.28 4.67 -11.36
CA LEU A 149 16.67 5.99 -11.41
C LEU A 149 15.14 5.92 -11.49
N LEU A 150 14.60 5.14 -12.45
CA LEU A 150 13.15 4.96 -12.60
C LEU A 150 12.53 4.32 -11.36
N GLY A 151 13.22 3.36 -10.75
CA GLY A 151 12.85 2.75 -9.48
C GLY A 151 12.78 3.76 -8.33
N ALA A 152 13.80 4.60 -8.19
CA ALA A 152 13.83 5.66 -7.18
C ALA A 152 12.70 6.67 -7.38
N VAL A 153 12.42 7.06 -8.63
CA VAL A 153 11.28 7.93 -8.97
C VAL A 153 9.95 7.27 -8.62
N LEU A 154 9.77 5.99 -8.97
CA LEU A 154 8.55 5.23 -8.65
C LEU A 154 8.29 5.18 -7.15
N VAL A 155 9.32 4.88 -6.35
CA VAL A 155 9.24 4.83 -4.89
C VAL A 155 8.99 6.22 -4.30
N GLY A 156 9.71 7.24 -4.79
CA GLY A 156 9.57 8.62 -4.33
C GLY A 156 8.19 9.21 -4.59
N VAL A 157 7.66 9.04 -5.80
CA VAL A 157 6.30 9.47 -6.15
C VAL A 157 5.27 8.68 -5.33
N GLY A 158 5.44 7.37 -5.18
CA GLY A 158 4.54 6.55 -4.36
C GLY A 158 4.50 7.00 -2.90
N LEU A 159 5.67 7.28 -2.31
CA LEU A 159 5.77 7.83 -0.96
C LEU A 159 5.11 9.20 -0.85
N LEU A 160 5.25 10.07 -1.85
CA LEU A 160 4.58 11.38 -1.85
C LEU A 160 3.05 11.22 -1.78
N TYR A 161 2.48 10.32 -2.58
CA TYR A 161 1.05 10.00 -2.55
C TYR A 161 0.64 9.38 -1.22
N ASP A 162 1.41 8.43 -0.67
CA ASP A 162 1.10 7.83 0.63
C ASP A 162 1.15 8.87 1.77
N VAL A 163 2.09 9.80 1.74
CA VAL A 163 2.17 10.90 2.71
C VAL A 163 0.96 11.83 2.57
N LEU A 164 0.54 12.13 1.34
CA LEU A 164 -0.68 12.89 1.10
C LEU A 164 -1.90 12.17 1.68
N TYR A 165 -2.05 10.87 1.43
CA TYR A 165 -3.13 10.06 2.00
C TYR A 165 -3.07 9.96 3.52
N ALA A 166 -1.87 9.89 4.10
CA ALA A 166 -1.70 9.95 5.56
C ALA A 166 -2.18 11.30 6.10
N CYS A 167 -1.82 12.42 5.46
CA CYS A 167 -2.31 13.74 5.84
C CYS A 167 -3.84 13.86 5.71
N LEU A 168 -4.42 13.39 4.60
CA LEU A 168 -5.88 13.40 4.38
C LEU A 168 -6.60 12.55 5.42
N GLY A 169 -6.12 11.34 5.70
CA GLY A 169 -6.69 10.48 6.74
C GLY A 169 -6.66 11.13 8.12
N ALA A 170 -5.58 11.82 8.48
CA ALA A 170 -5.49 12.54 9.76
C ALA A 170 -6.47 13.72 9.83
N GLN A 171 -6.78 14.37 8.70
CA GLN A 171 -7.84 15.37 8.66
C GLN A 171 -9.23 14.75 8.89
N MET A 172 -9.50 13.58 8.27
CA MET A 172 -10.74 12.82 8.49
C MET A 172 -10.90 12.38 9.95
N GLN A 173 -9.80 12.05 10.63
CA GLN A 173 -9.81 11.70 12.06
C GLN A 173 -10.52 12.77 12.89
N ARG A 174 -10.24 14.05 12.65
CA ARG A 174 -10.85 15.17 13.41
C ARG A 174 -12.37 15.25 13.21
N TRP A 175 -12.86 14.89 12.02
CA TRP A 175 -14.29 14.90 11.69
C TRP A 175 -15.05 13.67 12.20
N PHE A 176 -14.36 12.54 12.34
CA PHE A 176 -14.92 11.29 12.85
C PHE A 176 -14.74 11.11 14.36
N ALA A 177 -13.79 11.81 14.98
CA ALA A 177 -13.56 11.78 16.42
C ALA A 177 -14.80 12.20 17.24
N SER A 178 -15.67 13.05 16.69
CA SER A 178 -16.83 13.59 17.40
C SER A 178 -18.05 12.65 17.46
N GLN A 179 -18.09 11.57 16.67
CA GLN A 179 -19.29 10.75 16.53
C GLN A 179 -18.96 9.25 16.41
N HIS A 180 -19.30 8.47 17.43
CA HIS A 180 -19.05 7.03 17.49
C HIS A 180 -19.63 6.27 16.28
N LYS A 181 -20.84 6.63 15.83
CA LYS A 181 -21.48 6.04 14.63
C LYS A 181 -20.65 6.23 13.36
N ARG A 182 -19.98 7.38 13.20
CA ARG A 182 -19.14 7.66 12.02
C ARG A 182 -17.88 6.78 12.01
N GLN A 183 -17.28 6.53 13.18
CA GLN A 183 -16.11 5.66 13.29
C GLN A 183 -16.46 4.21 12.97
N ILE A 184 -17.63 3.72 13.42
CA ILE A 184 -18.12 2.38 13.06
C ILE A 184 -18.35 2.31 11.55
N PHE A 185 -19.09 3.26 10.98
CA PHE A 185 -19.36 3.30 9.54
C PHE A 185 -18.07 3.28 8.72
N GLN A 186 -17.10 4.10 9.11
CA GLN A 186 -15.80 4.17 8.48
C GLN A 186 -15.07 2.82 8.48
N ARG A 187 -14.98 2.13 9.63
CA ARG A 187 -14.34 0.81 9.75
C ARG A 187 -14.99 -0.23 8.85
N TRP A 188 -16.33 -0.24 8.81
CA TRP A 188 -17.10 -1.11 7.93
C TRP A 188 -16.82 -0.84 6.45
N VAL A 189 -16.80 0.43 6.04
CA VAL A 189 -16.50 0.81 4.65
C VAL A 189 -15.10 0.36 4.24
N PHE A 190 -14.05 0.73 5.00
CA PHE A 190 -12.68 0.35 4.64
C PHE A 190 -12.46 -1.17 4.72
N GLY A 191 -13.01 -1.83 5.73
CA GLY A 191 -12.91 -3.28 5.87
C GLY A 191 -13.61 -4.03 4.75
N THR A 192 -14.82 -3.60 4.37
CA THR A 192 -15.58 -4.21 3.26
C THR A 192 -14.87 -3.96 1.92
N LEU A 193 -14.32 -2.76 1.69
CA LEU A 193 -13.55 -2.47 0.48
C LEU A 193 -12.31 -3.35 0.39
N LEU A 194 -11.56 -3.54 1.48
CA LEU A 194 -10.38 -4.42 1.48
C LEU A 194 -10.74 -5.89 1.25
N ILE A 195 -11.84 -6.37 1.83
CA ILE A 195 -12.35 -7.72 1.55
C ILE A 195 -12.79 -7.83 0.08
N GLY A 196 -13.47 -6.82 -0.46
CA GLY A 196 -13.84 -6.76 -1.87
C GLY A 196 -12.63 -6.80 -2.80
N PHE A 197 -11.56 -6.08 -2.47
CA PHE A 197 -10.29 -6.17 -3.18
C PHE A 197 -9.69 -7.57 -3.08
N ALA A 198 -9.73 -8.20 -1.91
CA ALA A 198 -9.23 -9.56 -1.72
C ALA A 198 -9.98 -10.59 -2.57
N LEU A 199 -11.31 -10.49 -2.64
CA LEU A 199 -12.15 -11.37 -3.45
C LEU A 199 -11.87 -11.17 -4.94
N ARG A 200 -11.77 -9.91 -5.39
CA ARG A 200 -11.37 -9.58 -6.77
C ARG A 200 -9.97 -10.08 -7.10
N LEU A 201 -9.07 -10.12 -6.10
CA LEU A 201 -7.72 -10.62 -6.27
C LEU A 201 -7.69 -12.14 -6.43
N ALA A 202 -8.55 -12.86 -5.72
CA ALA A 202 -8.62 -14.32 -5.75
C ALA A 202 -9.46 -14.89 -6.91
N ALA A 203 -10.36 -14.10 -7.49
CA ALA A 203 -11.12 -14.42 -8.70
C ALA A 203 -10.19 -14.47 -9.93
#